data_AF-A0AAW2VKU0-F1
#
_entry.id   AF-A0AAW2VKU0-F1
#
_cell.length_a   1.000
_cell.length_b   1.000
_cell.length_c   1.000
_cell.angle_alpha   90.00
_cell.angle_beta   90.00
_cell.angle_gamma   90.00
#
_symmetry.space_group_name_H-M   'P 1'
#
loop_
_entity.id
_entity.type
_entity.pdbx_description
1 polymer ?
#
loop_
_entity_poly.entity_id
_entity_poly.type
_entity_poly.pdbx_seq_one_letter_code
_entity_poly.pdbx_strand_id
1 'polypeptide(L)'
;MPTMNKMLERALNTRRSPHAGEDGASGEEEGGDETADESKTLIHSRDLICISAFPSHHVSRLFSGSDGLESDFGSLGAPWCRSKHGKTVEWTKEDLIKGLEEFVPIYETRPIKNNMYGMGFDHSFGLWFITRWVKPELMIESGAFKGHSTWVLRQAMPDTHILSLSPRHPEKYLKKGPAYVDGNCTYFAGKDFVDFGSMDWEKVMKERDQRSQPSSCVL
;
A
#
# COMPACT_ATOMS: atom_id res chain seq x y z
N MET A 1 1.62 -4.33 -27.04
CA MET A 1 1.47 -2.85 -27.11
C MET A 1 0.09 -2.32 -26.66
N PRO A 2 -1.06 -3.03 -26.68
CA PRO A 2 -2.33 -2.48 -26.18
C PRO A 2 -2.61 -2.73 -24.68
N THR A 3 -1.76 -3.49 -23.97
CA THR A 3 -1.95 -3.86 -22.55
C THR A 3 -1.43 -2.82 -21.57
N MET A 4 -0.28 -2.20 -21.86
CA MET A 4 0.35 -1.17 -21.01
C MET A 4 -0.57 0.04 -20.81
N ASN A 5 -1.22 0.52 -21.88
CA ASN A 5 -2.19 1.62 -21.80
C ASN A 5 -3.40 1.27 -20.92
N LYS A 6 -3.89 0.01 -20.95
CA LYS A 6 -5.04 -0.38 -20.12
C LYS A 6 -4.70 -0.44 -18.63
N MET A 7 -3.46 -0.78 -18.26
CA MET A 7 -3.02 -0.79 -16.86
C MET A 7 -2.77 0.62 -16.33
N LEU A 8 -2.13 1.47 -17.14
CA LEU A 8 -1.94 2.89 -16.80
C LEU A 8 -3.29 3.61 -16.67
N GLU A 9 -4.20 3.43 -17.62
CA GLU A 9 -5.56 3.97 -17.55
C GLU A 9 -6.31 3.45 -16.34
N ARG A 10 -6.16 2.18 -15.95
CA ARG A 10 -6.85 1.64 -14.75
C ARG A 10 -6.29 2.23 -13.45
N ALA A 11 -4.99 2.50 -13.37
CA ALA A 11 -4.36 3.18 -12.23
C ALA A 11 -4.77 4.66 -12.13
N LEU A 12 -4.98 5.32 -13.28
CA LEU A 12 -5.45 6.70 -13.33
C LEU A 12 -6.97 6.80 -13.10
N ASN A 13 -7.77 5.84 -13.56
CA ASN A 13 -9.24 5.88 -13.53
C ASN A 13 -9.84 5.40 -12.20
N THR A 14 -9.12 4.59 -11.40
CA THR A 14 -9.53 4.25 -10.02
C THR A 14 -9.52 5.46 -9.07
N ARG A 15 -9.05 6.61 -9.52
CA ARG A 15 -8.96 7.86 -8.75
C ARG A 15 -10.08 8.86 -9.01
N ARG A 16 -11.02 8.56 -9.92
CA ARG A 16 -12.24 9.38 -10.07
C ARG A 16 -13.33 8.80 -9.18
N SER A 17 -13.61 9.50 -8.08
CA SER A 17 -14.78 9.21 -7.25
C SER A 17 -16.06 9.44 -8.08
N PRO A 18 -17.05 8.54 -8.04
CA PRO A 18 -18.31 8.78 -8.71
C PRO A 18 -19.23 9.62 -7.80
N HIS A 19 -19.89 10.59 -8.44
CA HIS A 19 -21.08 11.34 -8.02
C HIS A 19 -20.91 12.66 -7.24
N ALA A 20 -21.18 13.76 -7.94
CA ALA A 20 -22.38 14.55 -7.68
C ALA A 20 -23.05 14.84 -9.03
N GLY A 21 -24.11 14.09 -9.33
CA GLY A 21 -25.06 14.41 -10.40
C GLY A 21 -26.31 14.93 -9.73
N GLU A 22 -26.61 16.21 -9.96
CA GLU A 22 -27.92 16.79 -9.71
C GLU A 22 -28.92 16.13 -10.66
N ASP A 23 -30.06 15.71 -10.15
CA ASP A 23 -31.33 15.71 -10.88
C ASP A 23 -32.46 15.59 -9.86
N GLY A 24 -33.26 16.66 -9.76
CA GLY A 24 -34.49 16.69 -8.99
C GLY A 24 -35.65 16.12 -9.79
N ALA A 25 -36.48 15.31 -9.14
CA ALA A 25 -37.83 15.02 -9.61
C ALA A 25 -38.73 14.65 -8.42
N SER A 26 -39.84 15.37 -8.36
CA SER A 26 -40.97 15.28 -7.43
C SER A 26 -41.78 13.99 -7.59
N GLY A 27 -42.31 13.49 -6.48
CA GLY A 27 -43.39 12.50 -6.45
C GLY A 27 -44.00 12.40 -5.05
N GLU A 28 -45.27 12.80 -4.94
CA GLU A 28 -46.13 12.59 -3.77
C GLU A 28 -46.66 11.14 -3.78
N GLU A 29 -46.82 10.50 -2.61
CA GLU A 29 -48.06 9.81 -2.20
C GLU A 29 -47.95 9.16 -0.80
N GLU A 30 -48.99 9.46 -0.02
CA GLU A 30 -49.67 8.82 1.12
C GLU A 30 -49.08 7.62 1.92
N GLY A 31 -49.08 7.79 3.25
CA GLY A 31 -50.14 7.18 4.09
C GLY A 31 -49.92 5.80 4.75
N GLY A 32 -49.49 5.83 6.03
CA GLY A 32 -50.02 5.03 7.16
C GLY A 32 -49.66 3.54 7.31
N ASP A 33 -48.98 3.15 8.40
CA ASP A 33 -49.59 2.51 9.59
C ASP A 33 -48.51 2.20 10.68
N GLU A 34 -48.98 2.10 11.92
CA GLU A 34 -48.30 2.16 13.21
C GLU A 34 -47.51 0.89 13.61
N THR A 35 -46.50 1.04 14.48
CA THR A 35 -46.51 0.52 15.87
C THR A 35 -45.20 0.86 16.59
N ALA A 36 -45.34 1.35 17.82
CA ALA A 36 -44.28 1.84 18.69
C ALA A 36 -43.63 0.72 19.51
N ASP A 37 -42.34 0.87 19.84
CA ASP A 37 -41.87 0.63 21.21
C ASP A 37 -40.69 1.56 21.53
N GLU A 38 -40.81 2.25 22.67
CA GLU A 38 -39.86 3.21 23.21
C GLU A 38 -38.84 2.48 24.10
N SER A 39 -37.56 2.82 23.95
CA SER A 39 -36.63 2.81 25.09
C SER A 39 -35.53 3.86 24.84
N LYS A 40 -35.58 4.92 25.64
CA LYS A 40 -34.67 6.08 25.63
C LYS A 40 -33.39 5.79 26.41
N THR A 41 -32.22 6.07 25.83
CA THR A 41 -31.05 6.56 26.57
C THR A 41 -30.24 7.52 25.70
N LEU A 42 -30.04 8.75 26.19
CA LEU A 42 -29.38 9.87 25.55
C LEU A 42 -27.84 9.88 25.73
N ILE A 43 -27.15 9.98 24.59
CA ILE A 43 -26.04 10.87 24.18
C ILE A 43 -24.94 11.28 25.20
N HIS A 44 -23.68 10.97 24.87
CA HIS A 44 -22.60 11.98 24.89
C HIS A 44 -21.55 11.71 23.80
N SER A 45 -21.77 12.28 22.60
CA SER A 45 -20.72 12.45 21.58
C SER A 45 -19.89 13.67 21.96
N ARG A 46 -18.58 13.50 22.11
CA ARG A 46 -17.66 14.64 22.28
C ARG A 46 -17.33 15.20 20.91
N ASP A 47 -18.07 16.23 20.52
CA ASP A 47 -17.73 17.15 19.45
C ASP A 47 -16.52 18.01 19.89
N LEU A 48 -15.39 17.86 19.21
CA LEU A 48 -14.29 18.83 19.29
C LEU A 48 -14.52 19.88 18.20
N ILE A 49 -15.06 21.01 18.64
CA ILE A 49 -15.25 22.24 17.87
C ILE A 49 -13.88 22.87 17.60
N CYS A 50 -13.44 22.93 16.34
CA CYS A 50 -12.37 23.84 15.93
C CYS A 50 -12.99 25.19 15.58
N ILE A 51 -12.78 26.17 16.47
CA ILE A 51 -13.12 27.58 16.27
C ILE A 51 -12.16 28.16 15.23
N SER A 52 -12.64 28.48 14.02
CA SER A 52 -11.93 29.41 13.13
C SER A 52 -12.37 30.83 13.45
N ALA A 53 -11.45 31.63 13.98
CA ALA A 53 -11.65 33.06 14.17
C ALA A 53 -11.51 33.76 12.81
N PHE A 54 -12.61 34.30 12.29
CA PHE A 54 -12.58 35.26 11.19
C PHE A 54 -12.61 36.69 11.75
N PRO A 55 -11.75 37.59 11.27
CA PRO A 55 -12.12 38.99 11.11
C PRO A 55 -12.47 39.23 9.64
N SER A 56 -13.74 39.57 9.44
CA SER A 56 -14.31 40.11 8.21
C SER A 56 -13.78 41.52 7.95
N HIS A 57 -13.06 41.71 6.84
CA HIS A 57 -13.02 43.01 6.16
C HIS A 57 -12.98 42.81 4.64
N HIS A 58 -14.06 43.26 4.01
CA HIS A 58 -14.23 43.35 2.57
C HIS A 58 -13.25 44.35 1.97
N VAL A 59 -12.42 43.91 1.03
CA VAL A 59 -11.88 44.77 -0.03
C VAL A 59 -12.00 44.03 -1.35
N SER A 60 -12.91 44.51 -2.18
CA SER A 60 -13.13 44.10 -3.56
C SER A 60 -11.88 44.39 -4.40
N ARG A 61 -11.26 43.36 -4.96
CA ARG A 61 -10.42 43.47 -6.16
C ARG A 61 -10.75 42.34 -7.12
N LEU A 62 -11.39 42.71 -8.21
CA LEU A 62 -11.38 41.94 -9.45
C LEU A 62 -9.93 41.85 -9.99
N PHE A 63 -9.69 40.78 -10.76
CA PHE A 63 -8.59 40.50 -11.69
C PHE A 63 -7.51 39.48 -11.26
N SER A 64 -7.65 38.31 -11.89
CA SER A 64 -6.63 37.30 -12.25
C SER A 64 -5.91 36.53 -11.12
N GLY A 65 -6.35 35.30 -10.89
CA GLY A 65 -5.59 34.27 -10.18
C GLY A 65 -6.42 33.00 -10.03
N SER A 66 -5.91 31.87 -10.52
CA SER A 66 -6.53 30.55 -10.36
C SER A 66 -6.61 30.16 -8.89
N ASP A 67 -7.77 30.32 -8.25
CA ASP A 67 -8.06 29.70 -6.95
C ASP A 67 -8.28 28.19 -7.14
N GLY A 68 -7.17 27.50 -7.39
CA GLY A 68 -7.08 26.07 -7.19
C GLY A 68 -7.02 25.84 -5.69
N LEU A 69 -8.11 25.31 -5.12
CA LEU A 69 -8.07 24.62 -3.84
C LEU A 69 -6.84 23.72 -3.87
N GLU A 70 -5.83 24.09 -3.08
CA GLU A 70 -4.54 23.41 -3.03
C GLU A 70 -4.80 21.98 -2.54
N SER A 71 -4.97 21.07 -3.50
CA SER A 71 -5.17 19.66 -3.23
C SER A 71 -3.95 19.18 -2.48
N ASP A 72 -4.13 18.83 -1.19
CA ASP A 72 -3.11 18.23 -0.31
C ASP A 72 -2.48 16.96 -0.91
N PHE A 73 -3.03 16.48 -2.02
CA PHE A 73 -2.49 15.44 -2.86
C PHE A 73 -1.90 16.05 -4.12
N GLY A 74 -0.59 15.85 -4.34
CA GLY A 74 0.08 16.24 -5.58
C GLY A 74 -0.57 15.61 -6.81
N SER A 75 -0.12 15.97 -8.01
CA SER A 75 -0.72 15.53 -9.30
C SER A 75 -0.87 14.01 -9.48
N LEU A 76 -0.25 13.22 -8.62
CA LEU A 76 -0.32 11.76 -8.56
C LEU A 76 -1.08 11.24 -7.33
N GLY A 77 -1.96 12.00 -6.69
CA GLY A 77 -2.75 11.49 -5.56
C GLY A 77 -1.90 11.07 -4.36
N ALA A 78 -0.64 11.50 -4.31
CA ALA A 78 0.27 11.27 -3.20
C ALA A 78 0.21 12.50 -2.29
N PRO A 79 0.02 12.34 -0.97
CA PRO A 79 0.02 13.47 -0.06
C PRO A 79 1.30 14.29 -0.26
N TRP A 80 1.21 15.61 -0.12
CA TRP A 80 2.41 16.46 -0.01
C TRP A 80 3.10 16.16 1.32
N CYS A 81 3.73 14.99 1.42
CA CYS A 81 4.50 14.57 2.56
C CYS A 81 5.76 15.43 2.61
N ARG A 82 5.71 16.57 3.31
CA ARG A 82 6.93 17.26 3.71
C ARG A 82 7.66 16.36 4.71
N SER A 83 8.91 16.01 4.39
CA SER A 83 9.78 15.37 5.37
C SER A 83 9.84 16.24 6.62
N LYS A 84 9.68 15.62 7.80
CA LYS A 84 9.84 16.28 9.10
C LYS A 84 11.17 17.03 9.21
N HIS A 85 12.18 16.58 8.46
CA HIS A 85 13.53 17.15 8.45
C HIS A 85 13.83 18.00 7.20
N GLY A 86 12.81 18.32 6.39
CA GLY A 86 12.98 19.08 5.14
C GLY A 86 13.77 18.37 4.04
N LYS A 87 14.17 17.11 4.26
CA LYS A 87 14.90 16.30 3.28
C LYS A 87 13.95 15.75 2.23
N THR A 88 14.20 16.09 0.97
CA THR A 88 13.52 15.48 -0.17
C THR A 88 14.06 14.07 -0.43
N VAL A 89 13.25 13.25 -1.09
CA VAL A 89 13.74 12.00 -1.67
C VAL A 89 14.61 12.33 -2.88
N GLU A 90 15.63 11.49 -3.12
CA GLU A 90 16.60 11.72 -4.21
C GLU A 90 16.04 11.34 -5.60
N TRP A 91 15.02 10.48 -5.67
CA TRP A 91 14.42 10.07 -6.94
C TRP A 91 13.46 11.14 -7.50
N THR A 92 13.40 11.22 -8.82
CA THR A 92 12.54 12.18 -9.53
C THR A 92 11.26 11.53 -10.07
N LYS A 93 10.40 12.35 -10.69
CA LYS A 93 9.21 11.86 -11.41
C LYS A 93 9.61 10.98 -12.60
N GLU A 94 10.71 11.32 -13.28
CA GLU A 94 11.24 10.56 -14.41
C GLU A 94 11.73 9.17 -13.97
N ASP A 95 12.35 9.06 -12.79
CA ASP A 95 12.72 7.77 -12.20
C ASP A 95 11.49 6.90 -11.93
N LEU A 96 10.42 7.50 -11.40
CA LEU A 96 9.15 6.79 -11.17
C LEU A 96 8.53 6.29 -12.48
N ILE A 97 8.52 7.11 -13.54
CA ILE A 97 7.98 6.73 -14.85
C ILE A 97 8.79 5.56 -15.42
N LYS A 98 10.12 5.66 -15.41
CA LYS A 98 11.00 4.58 -15.84
C LYS A 98 10.79 3.30 -15.02
N GLY A 99 10.67 3.44 -13.70
CA GLY A 99 10.36 2.32 -12.83
C GLY A 99 9.03 1.66 -13.18
N LEU A 100 8.01 2.44 -13.55
CA LEU A 100 6.71 1.93 -13.95
C LEU A 100 6.79 1.16 -15.29
N GLU A 101 7.53 1.68 -16.26
CA GLU A 101 7.79 1.02 -17.55
C GLU A 101 8.49 -0.33 -17.37
N GLU A 102 9.45 -0.41 -16.43
CA GLU A 102 10.12 -1.67 -16.07
C GLU A 102 9.19 -2.62 -15.29
N PHE A 103 8.38 -2.10 -14.36
CA PHE A 103 7.62 -2.92 -13.44
C PHE A 103 6.33 -3.50 -14.03
N VAL A 104 5.64 -2.79 -14.92
CA VAL A 104 4.39 -3.26 -15.53
C VAL A 104 4.53 -4.66 -16.16
N PRO A 105 5.50 -4.94 -17.06
CA PRO A 105 5.63 -6.27 -17.64
C PRO A 105 5.97 -7.34 -16.59
N ILE A 106 6.74 -7.00 -15.55
CA ILE A 106 7.00 -7.90 -14.43
C ILE A 106 5.69 -8.24 -13.72
N TYR A 107 4.90 -7.23 -13.33
CA TYR A 107 3.64 -7.43 -12.61
C TYR A 107 2.60 -8.23 -13.41
N GLU A 108 2.64 -8.16 -14.74
CA GLU A 108 1.83 -9.01 -15.62
C GLU A 108 2.15 -10.50 -15.44
N THR A 109 3.40 -10.87 -15.11
CA THR A 109 3.82 -12.27 -14.88
C THR A 109 3.48 -12.82 -13.50
N ARG A 110 2.96 -11.99 -12.59
CA ARG A 110 2.72 -12.39 -11.19
C ARG A 110 1.95 -13.73 -11.07
N PRO A 111 2.32 -14.60 -10.13
CA PRO A 111 1.67 -15.90 -9.94
C PRO A 111 0.24 -15.76 -9.40
N ILE A 112 -0.05 -14.67 -8.66
CA ILE A 112 -1.34 -14.44 -8.01
C ILE A 112 -2.07 -13.32 -8.75
N LYS A 113 -2.94 -13.69 -9.70
CA LYS A 113 -3.67 -12.69 -10.52
C LYS A 113 -4.70 -11.90 -9.70
N ASN A 114 -5.42 -12.59 -8.83
CA ASN A 114 -6.40 -12.03 -7.91
C ASN A 114 -5.87 -12.10 -6.47
N ASN A 115 -5.30 -11.00 -6.00
CA ASN A 115 -4.75 -10.87 -4.65
C ASN A 115 -5.69 -10.07 -3.72
N MET A 116 -7.00 -10.32 -3.81
CA MET A 116 -7.99 -9.74 -2.88
C MET A 116 -7.55 -9.96 -1.43
N TYR A 117 -7.68 -8.91 -0.60
CA TYR A 117 -7.17 -8.79 0.78
C TYR A 117 -5.65 -8.58 0.93
N GLY A 118 -4.88 -8.70 -0.14
CA GLY A 118 -3.45 -8.45 -0.15
C GLY A 118 -3.08 -7.18 -0.91
N MET A 119 -1.78 -7.06 -1.16
CA MET A 119 -1.18 -6.01 -1.96
C MET A 119 -1.72 -6.00 -3.41
N GLY A 120 -2.16 -4.83 -3.87
CA GLY A 120 -2.51 -4.52 -5.26
C GLY A 120 -1.37 -3.87 -6.04
N PHE A 121 -1.66 -3.34 -7.24
CA PHE A 121 -0.65 -2.80 -8.16
C PHE A 121 0.18 -1.68 -7.55
N ASP A 122 -0.46 -0.63 -7.03
CA ASP A 122 0.23 0.56 -6.48
C ASP A 122 1.19 0.21 -5.35
N HIS A 123 0.74 -0.64 -4.40
CA HIS A 123 1.60 -1.13 -3.32
C HIS A 123 2.75 -2.00 -3.84
N SER A 124 2.48 -2.83 -4.87
CA SER A 124 3.53 -3.68 -5.46
C SER A 124 4.60 -2.86 -6.14
N PHE A 125 4.18 -1.83 -6.89
CA PHE A 125 5.11 -0.92 -7.56
C PHE A 125 5.95 -0.14 -6.54
N GLY A 126 5.31 0.45 -5.53
CA GLY A 126 6.02 1.18 -4.48
C GLY A 126 7.05 0.31 -3.75
N LEU A 127 6.67 -0.92 -3.40
CA LEU A 127 7.58 -1.88 -2.75
C LEU A 127 8.75 -2.25 -3.66
N TRP A 128 8.48 -2.61 -4.91
CA TRP A 128 9.51 -2.97 -5.88
C TRP A 128 10.48 -1.82 -6.12
N PHE A 129 9.97 -0.62 -6.36
CA PHE A 129 10.74 0.58 -6.65
C PHE A 129 11.65 0.96 -5.49
N ILE A 130 11.11 1.07 -4.27
CA ILE A 130 11.90 1.49 -3.11
C ILE A 130 12.94 0.43 -2.74
N THR A 131 12.63 -0.85 -2.91
CA THR A 131 13.59 -1.94 -2.65
C THR A 131 14.78 -1.85 -3.60
N ARG A 132 14.55 -1.57 -4.90
CA ARG A 132 15.63 -1.37 -5.87
C ARG A 132 16.40 -0.07 -5.65
N TRP A 133 15.76 0.95 -5.09
CA TRP A 133 16.40 2.21 -4.76
C TRP A 133 17.32 2.07 -3.54
N VAL A 134 16.81 1.50 -2.45
CA VAL A 134 17.52 1.36 -1.17
C VAL A 134 18.55 0.23 -1.21
N LYS A 135 18.30 -0.84 -1.97
CA LYS A 135 19.16 -2.03 -2.09
C LYS A 135 19.54 -2.62 -0.74
N PRO A 136 18.57 -3.07 0.06
CA PRO A 136 18.85 -3.61 1.38
C PRO A 136 19.69 -4.88 1.27
N GLU A 137 20.58 -5.09 2.25
CA GLU A 137 21.37 -6.32 2.36
C GLU A 137 20.53 -7.51 2.88
N LEU A 138 19.41 -7.21 3.56
CA LEU A 138 18.45 -8.17 4.10
C LEU A 138 17.04 -7.59 4.01
N MET A 139 16.10 -8.40 3.54
CA MET A 139 14.69 -8.03 3.50
C MET A 139 13.94 -8.81 4.57
N ILE A 140 13.19 -8.10 5.41
CA ILE A 140 12.37 -8.70 6.47
C ILE A 140 10.91 -8.32 6.20
N GLU A 141 10.05 -9.32 6.12
CA GLU A 141 8.62 -9.18 5.86
C GLU A 141 7.82 -9.74 7.04
N SER A 142 6.89 -8.94 7.58
CA SER A 142 5.89 -9.42 8.54
C SER A 142 4.54 -9.54 7.84
N GLY A 143 4.07 -10.78 7.68
CA GLY A 143 2.83 -11.13 6.99
C GLY A 143 3.04 -11.50 5.51
N ALA A 144 3.30 -12.79 5.24
CA ALA A 144 3.47 -13.30 3.87
C ALA A 144 2.14 -13.47 3.11
N PHE A 145 1.06 -13.78 3.83
CA PHE A 145 -0.23 -14.20 3.24
C PHE A 145 -0.05 -15.28 2.16
N LYS A 146 -0.45 -15.00 0.90
CA LYS A 146 -0.28 -15.89 -0.27
C LYS A 146 1.11 -15.81 -0.90
N GLY A 147 2.00 -14.95 -0.41
CA GLY A 147 3.38 -14.77 -0.90
C GLY A 147 3.55 -13.74 -2.02
N HIS A 148 2.55 -12.90 -2.30
CA HIS A 148 2.63 -11.92 -3.40
C HIS A 148 3.69 -10.85 -3.16
N SER A 149 3.76 -10.27 -1.97
CA SER A 149 4.79 -9.29 -1.60
C SER A 149 6.19 -9.92 -1.56
N THR A 150 6.33 -11.16 -1.07
CA THR A 150 7.56 -11.94 -1.17
C THR A 150 8.01 -12.11 -2.63
N TRP A 151 7.08 -12.42 -3.55
CA TRP A 151 7.37 -12.49 -4.98
C TRP A 151 7.86 -11.15 -5.53
N VAL A 152 7.19 -10.04 -5.18
CA VAL A 152 7.59 -8.69 -5.59
C VAL A 152 9.01 -8.36 -5.11
N LEU A 153 9.35 -8.67 -3.85
CA LEU A 153 10.70 -8.47 -3.30
C LEU A 153 11.74 -9.29 -4.07
N ARG A 154 11.43 -10.55 -4.41
CA ARG A 154 12.32 -11.39 -5.22
C ARG A 154 12.51 -10.85 -6.64
N GLN A 155 11.48 -10.25 -7.24
CA GLN A 155 11.63 -9.57 -8.54
C GLN A 155 12.45 -8.26 -8.44
N ALA A 156 12.45 -7.60 -7.28
CA ALA A 156 13.22 -6.38 -7.05
C ALA A 156 14.71 -6.69 -6.83
N MET A 157 15.02 -7.68 -6.00
CA MET A 157 16.37 -8.07 -5.60
C MET A 157 16.50 -9.61 -5.59
N PRO A 158 16.89 -10.23 -6.73
CA PRO A 158 16.87 -11.68 -6.92
C PRO A 158 17.74 -12.48 -5.94
N ASP A 159 18.86 -11.91 -5.49
CA ASP A 159 19.84 -12.62 -4.67
C ASP A 159 19.74 -12.29 -3.17
N THR A 160 19.09 -11.18 -2.82
CA THR A 160 19.00 -10.73 -1.43
C THR A 160 18.16 -11.70 -0.60
N HIS A 161 18.65 -12.06 0.58
CA HIS A 161 17.94 -12.99 1.47
C HIS A 161 16.66 -12.34 2.02
N ILE A 162 15.60 -13.15 2.16
CA ILE A 162 14.31 -12.73 2.69
C ILE A 162 14.01 -13.54 3.96
N LEU A 163 13.65 -12.84 5.03
CA LEU A 163 13.07 -13.43 6.23
C LEU A 163 11.59 -13.06 6.28
N SER A 164 10.70 -14.05 6.28
CA SER A 164 9.26 -13.81 6.30
C SER A 164 8.64 -14.41 7.55
N LEU A 165 8.06 -13.56 8.39
CA LEU A 165 7.37 -13.94 9.61
C LEU A 165 5.87 -13.93 9.33
N SER A 166 5.21 -15.07 9.43
CA SER A 166 3.79 -15.16 9.10
C SER A 166 3.11 -16.27 9.91
N PRO A 167 1.97 -16.00 10.57
CA PRO A 167 1.26 -17.04 11.31
C PRO A 167 0.95 -18.29 10.45
N ARG A 168 0.75 -18.10 9.15
CA ARG A 168 0.47 -19.16 8.18
C ARG A 168 1.46 -19.12 7.02
N HIS A 169 2.06 -20.27 6.73
CA HIS A 169 2.97 -20.44 5.59
C HIS A 169 2.21 -20.32 4.24
N PRO A 170 2.75 -19.63 3.21
CA PRO A 170 2.07 -19.42 1.93
C PRO A 170 1.66 -20.71 1.22
N GLU A 171 2.43 -21.79 1.38
CA GLU A 171 2.11 -23.12 0.83
C GLU A 171 0.72 -23.62 1.26
N LYS A 172 0.24 -23.21 2.45
CA LYS A 172 -1.10 -23.59 2.94
C LYS A 172 -2.24 -22.99 2.12
N TYR A 173 -1.97 -22.06 1.22
CA TYR A 173 -2.93 -21.47 0.30
C TYR A 173 -2.96 -22.15 -1.07
N LEU A 174 -1.93 -22.94 -1.44
CA LEU A 174 -1.87 -23.66 -2.72
C LEU A 174 -3.07 -24.60 -2.93
N LYS A 175 -3.65 -25.14 -1.84
CA LYS A 175 -4.85 -25.97 -1.90
C LYS A 175 -6.14 -25.21 -2.27
N LYS A 176 -6.16 -23.89 -2.04
CA LYS A 176 -7.34 -23.02 -2.24
C LYS A 176 -7.22 -22.12 -3.47
N GLY A 177 -6.04 -22.07 -4.08
CA GLY A 177 -5.77 -21.25 -5.25
C GLY A 177 -4.29 -20.89 -5.38
N PRO A 178 -3.95 -19.99 -6.30
CA PRO A 178 -2.56 -19.58 -6.53
C PRO A 178 -1.93 -18.97 -5.28
N ALA A 179 -0.71 -19.41 -5.00
CA ALA A 179 0.16 -18.85 -3.98
C ALA A 179 1.61 -18.95 -4.48
N TYR A 180 2.50 -18.20 -3.84
CA TYR A 180 3.92 -18.19 -4.14
C TYR A 180 4.71 -18.52 -2.88
N VAL A 181 5.69 -19.41 -3.05
CA VAL A 181 6.66 -19.78 -2.02
C VAL A 181 8.04 -19.58 -2.63
N ASP A 182 8.85 -18.75 -2.00
CA ASP A 182 10.23 -18.51 -2.44
C ASP A 182 11.16 -19.53 -1.80
N GLY A 183 11.96 -20.24 -2.61
CA GLY A 183 12.86 -21.28 -2.14
C GLY A 183 14.08 -20.75 -1.37
N ASN A 184 14.41 -19.47 -1.51
CA ASN A 184 15.53 -18.82 -0.82
C ASN A 184 15.07 -17.89 0.32
N CYS A 185 13.79 -17.98 0.70
CA CYS A 185 13.19 -17.24 1.80
C CYS A 185 13.17 -18.15 3.04
N THR A 186 13.60 -17.61 4.17
CA THR A 186 13.44 -18.29 5.46
C THR A 186 12.09 -17.88 6.04
N TYR A 187 11.19 -18.85 6.20
CA TYR A 187 9.86 -18.63 6.76
C TYR A 187 9.79 -19.01 8.24
N PHE A 188 9.47 -18.04 9.09
CA PHE A 188 9.06 -18.28 10.48
C PHE A 188 7.54 -18.37 10.51
N ALA A 189 7.00 -19.59 10.39
CA ALA A 189 5.57 -19.81 10.21
C ALA A 189 5.04 -21.09 10.88
N GLY A 190 3.73 -21.11 11.17
CA GLY A 190 3.09 -22.27 11.78
C GLY A 190 3.63 -22.53 13.19
N LYS A 191 4.25 -23.69 13.40
CA LYS A 191 4.83 -24.04 14.71
C LYS A 191 6.07 -23.23 15.05
N ASP A 192 6.79 -22.79 14.03
CA ASP A 192 8.01 -21.98 14.15
C ASP A 192 7.72 -20.47 14.04
N PHE A 193 6.43 -20.10 14.05
CA PHE A 193 6.04 -18.69 14.03
C PHE A 193 6.43 -18.01 15.35
N VAL A 194 7.16 -16.90 15.21
CA VAL A 194 7.43 -15.95 16.28
C VAL A 194 7.00 -14.57 15.75
N ASP A 195 6.29 -13.80 16.58
CA ASP A 195 5.91 -12.45 16.20
C ASP A 195 7.15 -11.56 16.03
N PHE A 196 7.09 -10.59 15.11
CA PHE A 196 8.20 -9.67 14.82
C PHE A 196 8.78 -9.00 16.09
N GLY A 197 7.91 -8.58 17.02
CA GLY A 197 8.33 -7.93 18.25
C GLY A 197 8.97 -8.88 19.28
N SER A 198 8.82 -10.19 19.11
CA SER A 198 9.33 -11.22 20.02
C SER A 198 10.50 -12.02 19.45
N MET A 199 10.94 -11.69 18.23
CA MET A 199 12.01 -12.40 17.55
C MET A 199 13.36 -12.13 18.23
N ASP A 200 14.15 -13.19 18.47
CA ASP A 200 15.55 -13.06 18.90
C ASP A 200 16.41 -12.66 17.69
N TRP A 201 16.46 -11.35 17.42
CA TRP A 201 17.20 -10.80 16.29
C TRP A 201 18.70 -11.02 16.40
N GLU A 202 19.27 -11.05 17.60
CA GLU A 202 20.70 -11.32 17.77
C GLU A 202 21.05 -12.72 17.25
N LYS A 203 20.24 -13.71 17.61
CA LYS A 203 20.42 -15.09 17.13
C LYS A 203 20.25 -15.17 15.62
N VAL A 204 19.17 -14.59 15.08
CA VAL A 204 18.86 -14.61 13.63
C VAL A 204 19.98 -13.97 12.80
N MET A 205 20.51 -12.82 13.26
CA MET A 205 21.57 -12.12 12.54
C MET A 205 22.89 -12.88 12.61
N LYS A 206 23.23 -13.51 13.75
CA LYS A 206 24.42 -14.39 13.86
C LYS A 206 24.35 -15.60 12.92
N GLU A 207 23.19 -16.26 12.84
CA GLU A 207 23.00 -17.41 11.94
C GLU A 207 23.12 -17.01 10.46
N ARG A 208 22.63 -15.81 10.10
CA ARG A 208 22.80 -15.26 8.75
C ARG A 208 24.28 -15.04 8.44
N ASP A 209 25.02 -14.37 9.33
CA ASP A 209 26.42 -14.03 9.10
C ASP A 209 27.28 -15.29 8.89
N GLN A 210 26.98 -16.35 9.65
CA GLN A 210 27.59 -17.68 9.50
C GLN A 210 27.27 -18.32 8.14
N ARG A 211 26.04 -18.16 7.64
CA ARG A 211 25.63 -18.70 6.33
C ARG A 211 26.24 -17.93 5.15
N SER A 212 26.56 -16.64 5.33
CA SER A 212 27.22 -15.82 4.32
C SER A 212 28.73 -16.01 4.22
N GLN A 213 29.37 -16.70 5.18
CA GLN A 213 30.78 -17.07 5.08
C GLN A 213 30.93 -18.24 4.10
N PRO A 214 31.74 -18.13 3.02
CA PRO A 214 32.03 -19.28 2.18
C PRO A 214 32.72 -20.34 3.04
N SER A 215 32.24 -21.59 2.97
CA SER A 215 32.90 -22.73 3.60
C SER A 215 34.38 -22.69 3.24
N SER A 216 35.24 -22.40 4.22
CA SER A 216 36.69 -22.46 4.01
C SER A 216 37.00 -23.88 3.55
N CYS A 217 37.37 -24.03 2.28
CA CYS A 217 37.93 -25.28 1.77
C CYS A 217 39.25 -25.46 2.52
N VAL A 218 39.25 -26.32 3.54
CA VAL A 218 40.46 -26.75 4.22
C VAL A 218 41.16 -27.69 3.25
N LEU A 219 42.23 -27.19 2.62
CA LEU A 219 43.20 -28.00 1.89
C LEU A 219 44.10 -28.76 2.86
#